data_AF-A0A7R8WNA4-F1
#
_entry.id   AF-A0A7R8WNA4-F1
#
_cell.length_a   1.000
_cell.length_b   1.000
_cell.length_c   1.000
_cell.angle_alpha   90.00
_cell.angle_beta   90.00
_cell.angle_gamma   90.00
#
_symmetry.space_group_name_H-M   'P 1'
#
loop_
_entity.id
_entity.type
_entity.pdbx_description
1 polymer ?
#
loop_
_entity_poly.entity_id
_entity_poly.type
_entity_poly.pdbx_seq_one_letter_code
_entity_poly.pdbx_strand_id
1 'polypeptide(L)'
;MPPSSDPRSWHAFRLIPPFPPQLILDRIFKGITEKVEQKGWFTRQLFYFCVNYKQTWVSRGFRTPLVDKFVFGAIKGMLGGRLRGMASGGAPLSPDTHAFIRTCMACPLIQGYGLTETVACATLMDWDSNTTGTSGAPLYCTDIKLQNWEEGNYRVTDKPNPRGEIIIGEPL
;
A
#
# COMPACT_ATOMS: atom_id res chain seq x y z
N MET A 1 -4.56 28.52 -17.32
CA MET A 1 -3.88 28.67 -16.01
C MET A 1 -3.24 27.34 -15.67
N PRO A 2 -1.92 27.24 -15.43
CA PRO A 2 -1.32 25.99 -14.98
C PRO A 2 -1.76 25.70 -13.54
N PRO A 3 -2.05 24.44 -13.17
CA PRO A 3 -2.38 24.10 -11.80
C PRO A 3 -1.12 24.18 -10.92
N SER A 4 -1.33 24.68 -9.71
CA SER A 4 -0.34 24.96 -8.68
C SER A 4 0.52 23.76 -8.25
N SER A 5 1.80 24.03 -8.09
CA SER A 5 2.89 23.15 -7.63
C SER A 5 2.86 22.84 -6.12
N ASP A 6 1.72 22.42 -5.57
CA ASP A 6 1.64 22.04 -4.15
C ASP A 6 1.95 20.54 -3.98
N PRO A 7 3.07 20.16 -3.32
CA PRO A 7 3.42 18.75 -3.06
C PRO A 7 2.46 18.01 -2.12
N ARG A 8 1.41 18.67 -1.61
CA ARG A 8 0.38 18.05 -0.75
C ARG A 8 -0.87 17.58 -1.48
N SER A 9 -1.03 17.87 -2.78
CA SER A 9 -2.23 17.44 -3.53
C SER A 9 -2.18 15.99 -4.02
N TRP A 10 -1.04 15.31 -3.89
CA TRP A 10 -0.81 13.94 -4.38
C TRP A 10 -1.42 12.83 -3.51
N HIS A 11 -2.16 13.18 -2.45
CA HIS A 11 -2.74 12.22 -1.51
C HIS A 11 -4.09 11.60 -1.95
N ALA A 12 -4.54 11.84 -3.18
CA ALA A 12 -5.93 11.62 -3.60
C ALA A 12 -6.17 10.48 -4.61
N PHE A 13 -5.16 9.72 -5.04
CA PHE A 13 -5.37 8.62 -6.00
C PHE A 13 -5.90 7.35 -5.30
N ARG A 14 -7.21 7.28 -5.09
CA ARG A 14 -7.92 6.05 -4.67
C ARG A 14 -8.59 5.44 -5.89
N LEU A 15 -8.14 4.24 -6.30
CA LEU A 15 -8.75 3.47 -7.38
C LEU A 15 -10.18 3.05 -7.02
N ILE A 16 -11.10 3.16 -7.97
CA ILE A 16 -12.50 2.74 -7.85
C ILE A 16 -12.57 1.23 -8.19
N PRO A 17 -13.23 0.37 -7.38
CA PRO A 17 -13.36 -1.07 -7.66
C PRO A 17 -14.27 -1.33 -8.89
N PRO A 18 -14.02 -2.39 -9.70
CA PRO A 18 -14.01 -3.79 -9.25
C PRO A 18 -12.78 -4.57 -9.73
N PHE A 19 -11.63 -4.33 -9.10
CA PHE A 19 -10.44 -5.14 -9.34
C PHE A 19 -10.35 -6.28 -8.31
N PRO A 20 -10.03 -7.52 -8.72
CA PRO A 20 -9.90 -8.65 -7.79
C PRO A 20 -8.76 -8.38 -6.80
N PRO A 21 -8.94 -8.70 -5.52
CA PRO A 21 -7.90 -8.47 -4.52
C PRO A 21 -6.66 -9.32 -4.82
N GLN A 22 -5.50 -8.86 -4.33
CA GLN A 22 -4.23 -9.51 -4.62
C GLN A 22 -4.11 -10.87 -3.91
N LEU A 23 -4.34 -11.94 -4.67
CA LEU A 23 -4.36 -13.32 -4.20
C LEU A 23 -3.13 -13.73 -3.37
N ILE A 24 -1.94 -13.21 -3.68
CA ILE A 24 -0.69 -13.59 -3.00
C ILE A 24 -0.59 -12.94 -1.61
N LEU A 25 -0.83 -11.64 -1.52
CA LEU A 25 -0.78 -10.93 -0.24
C LEU A 25 -1.87 -11.41 0.71
N ASP A 26 -3.06 -11.72 0.18
CA ASP A 26 -4.14 -12.29 0.98
C ASP A 26 -3.82 -13.70 1.48
N ARG A 27 -3.12 -14.53 0.68
CA ARG A 27 -2.63 -15.83 1.14
C ARG A 27 -1.60 -15.69 2.25
N ILE A 28 -0.68 -14.72 2.15
CA ILE A 28 0.29 -14.42 3.20
C ILE A 28 -0.43 -13.96 4.47
N PHE A 29 -1.39 -13.06 4.35
CA PHE A 29 -2.21 -12.58 5.46
C PHE A 29 -2.93 -13.73 6.16
N LYS A 30 -3.62 -14.59 5.39
CA LYS A 30 -4.31 -15.77 5.92
C LYS A 30 -3.34 -16.74 6.58
N GLY A 31 -2.22 -17.06 5.94
CA GLY A 31 -1.22 -17.98 6.49
C GLY A 31 -0.59 -17.48 7.81
N ILE A 32 -0.37 -16.16 7.95
CA ILE A 32 0.08 -15.57 9.22
C ILE A 32 -1.02 -15.70 10.27
N THR A 33 -2.25 -15.35 9.91
CA THR A 33 -3.40 -15.36 10.83
C THR A 33 -3.69 -16.76 11.36
N GLU A 34 -3.72 -17.77 10.48
CA GLU A 34 -3.93 -19.18 10.85
C GLU A 34 -2.83 -19.69 11.79
N LYS A 35 -1.56 -19.36 11.54
CA LYS A 35 -0.46 -19.77 12.44
C LYS A 35 -0.52 -19.09 13.81
N VAL A 36 -0.97 -17.84 13.84
CA VAL A 36 -1.18 -17.11 15.10
C VAL A 36 -2.35 -17.73 15.86
N GLU A 37 -3.42 -18.14 15.19
CA GLU A 37 -4.56 -18.81 15.81
C GLU A 37 -4.19 -20.21 16.33
N GLN A 38 -3.36 -20.97 15.61
CA GLN A 38 -2.90 -22.30 16.04
C GLN A 38 -2.07 -22.29 17.34
N LYS A 39 -1.37 -21.19 17.65
CA LYS A 39 -0.54 -21.08 18.86
C LYS A 39 -1.34 -20.72 20.14
N GLY A 40 -2.65 -20.49 20.03
CA GLY A 40 -3.54 -20.25 21.16
C GLY A 40 -3.92 -18.77 21.39
N TRP A 41 -4.89 -18.56 22.29
CA TRP A 41 -5.53 -17.25 22.46
C TRP A 41 -4.58 -16.16 22.99
N PHE A 42 -3.66 -16.50 23.88
CA PHE A 42 -2.71 -15.55 24.48
C PHE A 42 -1.71 -15.03 23.45
N THR A 43 -1.15 -15.91 22.62
CA THR A 43 -0.20 -15.53 21.57
C THR A 43 -0.88 -14.69 20.49
N ARG A 44 -2.15 -14.98 20.19
CA ARG A 44 -3.01 -14.13 19.36
C ARG A 44 -3.16 -12.71 19.90
N GLN A 45 -3.57 -12.57 21.16
CA GLN A 45 -3.75 -11.24 21.78
C GLN A 45 -2.43 -10.46 21.83
N LEU A 46 -1.35 -11.13 22.24
CA LEU A 46 -0.01 -10.53 22.25
C LEU A 46 0.41 -10.09 20.84
N PHE A 47 0.16 -10.90 19.82
CA PHE A 47 0.49 -10.57 18.44
C PHE A 47 -0.25 -9.32 17.96
N TYR A 48 -1.58 -9.26 18.14
CA TYR A 48 -2.36 -8.09 17.76
C TYR A 48 -1.96 -6.84 18.55
N PHE A 49 -1.63 -6.99 19.83
CA PHE A 49 -1.08 -5.90 20.64
C PHE A 49 0.25 -5.40 20.06
N CYS A 50 1.19 -6.29 19.74
CA CYS A 50 2.47 -5.91 19.14
C CYS A 50 2.33 -5.29 17.75
N VAL A 51 1.40 -5.76 16.94
CA VAL A 51 1.08 -5.18 15.61
C VAL A 51 0.55 -3.76 15.77
N ASN A 52 -0.45 -3.56 16.62
CA ASN A 52 -1.03 -2.23 16.85
C ASN A 52 -0.02 -1.26 17.47
N TYR A 53 0.77 -1.74 18.44
CA TYR A 53 1.89 -0.99 19.01
C TYR A 53 2.84 -0.54 17.90
N LYS A 54 3.36 -1.48 17.10
CA LYS A 54 4.30 -1.15 16.04
C LYS A 54 3.71 -0.21 14.99
N GLN A 55 2.47 -0.41 14.55
CA GLN A 55 1.80 0.50 13.63
C GLN A 55 1.74 1.92 14.19
N THR A 56 1.40 2.07 15.47
CA THR A 56 1.33 3.38 16.13
C THR A 56 2.70 4.07 16.19
N TRP A 57 3.77 3.34 16.54
CA TRP A 57 5.12 3.90 16.61
C TRP A 57 5.71 4.22 15.23
N VAL A 58 5.46 3.36 14.25
CA VAL A 58 5.89 3.56 12.87
C VAL A 58 5.18 4.76 12.25
N SER A 59 3.88 4.93 12.49
CA SER A 59 3.13 6.14 12.09
C SER A 59 3.67 7.42 12.73
N ARG A 60 4.33 7.33 13.89
CA ARG A 60 5.02 8.44 14.56
C ARG A 60 6.47 8.64 14.08
N GLY A 61 6.96 7.83 13.15
CA GLY A 61 8.32 7.90 12.61
C GLY A 61 9.38 7.15 13.41
N PHE A 62 9.00 6.38 14.43
CA PHE A 62 9.94 5.62 15.25
C PHE A 62 10.07 4.16 14.78
N ARG A 63 11.29 3.62 14.89
CA ARG A 63 11.59 2.21 14.60
C ARG A 63 11.53 1.39 15.89
N THR A 64 10.96 0.18 15.82
CA THR A 64 10.82 -0.74 16.97
C THR A 64 11.70 -2.00 16.82
N PRO A 65 13.04 -1.89 16.97
CA PRO A 65 13.96 -2.99 16.67
C PRO A 65 13.78 -4.21 17.59
N LEU A 66 13.33 -4.01 18.84
CA LEU A 66 13.11 -5.09 19.80
C LEU A 66 11.94 -5.98 19.36
N VAL A 67 10.78 -5.38 19.10
CA VAL A 67 9.58 -6.11 18.65
C VAL A 67 9.84 -6.78 17.30
N ASP A 68 10.59 -6.10 16.43
CA ASP A 68 11.01 -6.62 15.11
C ASP A 68 11.84 -7.89 15.20
N LYS A 69 12.73 -7.98 16.18
CA LYS A 69 13.60 -9.16 16.35
C LYS A 69 12.86 -10.32 17.01
N PHE A 70 12.07 -10.06 18.05
CA PHE A 70 11.44 -11.12 18.84
C PHE A 70 10.13 -11.64 18.27
N VAL A 71 9.20 -10.75 17.88
CA VAL A 71 7.86 -11.14 17.41
C VAL A 71 7.88 -11.34 15.90
N PHE A 72 8.40 -10.36 15.17
CA PHE A 72 8.41 -10.40 13.71
C PHE A 72 9.53 -11.27 13.13
N GLY A 73 10.60 -11.56 13.88
CA GLY A 73 11.64 -12.49 13.47
C GLY A 73 11.11 -13.91 13.22
N ALA A 74 10.20 -14.39 14.08
CA ALA A 74 9.55 -15.68 13.92
C ALA A 74 8.66 -15.74 12.67
N ILE A 75 7.96 -14.63 12.36
CA ILE A 75 7.08 -14.52 11.20
C ILE A 75 7.89 -14.38 9.91
N LYS A 76 8.95 -13.56 9.91
CA LYS A 76 9.93 -13.47 8.82
C LYS A 76 10.49 -14.84 8.45
N GLY A 77 10.78 -15.68 9.44
CA GLY A 77 11.25 -17.05 9.23
C GLY A 77 10.28 -17.91 8.39
N MET A 78 8.97 -17.65 8.46
CA MET A 78 7.99 -18.40 7.66
C MET A 78 8.12 -18.18 6.16
N LEU A 79 8.62 -17.01 5.75
CA LEU A 79 8.86 -16.66 4.35
C LEU A 79 10.35 -16.68 4.01
N GLY A 80 11.14 -17.44 4.78
CA GLY A 80 12.56 -17.70 4.51
C GLY A 80 13.53 -16.70 5.13
N GLY A 81 13.06 -15.68 5.86
CA GLY A 81 13.90 -14.76 6.66
C GLY A 81 14.80 -13.80 5.87
N ARG A 82 14.84 -13.90 4.54
CA ARG A 82 15.71 -13.11 3.64
C ARG A 82 14.98 -12.02 2.86
N LEU A 83 13.68 -11.83 3.11
CA LEU A 83 12.89 -10.79 2.45
C LEU A 83 13.37 -9.39 2.87
N ARG A 84 13.82 -8.61 1.88
CA ARG A 84 14.32 -7.24 2.06
C ARG A 84 13.29 -6.18 1.70
N GLY A 85 12.33 -6.52 0.86
CA GLY A 85 11.21 -5.68 0.48
C GLY A 85 10.24 -6.45 -0.38
N MET A 86 9.06 -5.88 -0.56
CA MET A 86 7.97 -6.44 -1.36
C MET A 86 7.43 -5.35 -2.26
N ALA A 87 7.09 -5.72 -3.49
CA ALA A 87 6.42 -4.84 -4.43
C ALA A 87 5.09 -5.49 -4.83
N SER A 88 4.08 -4.65 -5.01
CA SER A 88 2.70 -5.05 -5.17
C SER A 88 2.05 -4.13 -6.21
N GLY A 89 1.29 -4.70 -7.14
CA GLY A 89 0.73 -3.98 -8.27
C GLY A 89 -0.45 -4.71 -8.91
N GLY A 90 -1.10 -4.06 -9.87
CA GLY A 90 -2.20 -4.63 -10.67
C GLY A 90 -3.58 -4.68 -10.00
N ALA A 91 -3.66 -4.63 -8.67
CA ALA A 91 -4.92 -4.54 -7.96
C ALA A 91 -4.83 -3.64 -6.72
N PRO A 92 -5.93 -2.96 -6.33
CA PRO A 92 -5.95 -2.11 -5.16
C PRO A 92 -5.78 -2.93 -3.89
N LEU A 93 -4.84 -2.51 -3.03
CA LEU A 93 -4.61 -3.09 -1.72
C LEU A 93 -5.30 -2.23 -0.65
N SER A 94 -6.02 -2.87 0.28
CA SER A 94 -6.59 -2.17 1.43
C SER A 94 -5.47 -1.56 2.29
N PRO A 95 -5.60 -0.30 2.76
CA PRO A 95 -4.61 0.34 3.62
C PRO A 95 -4.27 -0.49 4.87
N ASP A 96 -5.26 -1.18 5.43
CA ASP A 96 -5.11 -2.00 6.63
C ASP A 96 -4.28 -3.25 6.34
N THR A 97 -4.56 -3.94 5.23
CA THR A 97 -3.79 -5.11 4.78
C THR A 97 -2.35 -4.72 4.45
N HIS A 98 -2.15 -3.57 3.79
CA HIS A 98 -0.83 -3.01 3.49
C HIS A 98 -0.03 -2.77 4.78
N ALA A 99 -0.62 -2.06 5.74
CA ALA A 99 0.00 -1.76 7.01
C ALA A 99 0.31 -3.04 7.81
N PHE A 100 -0.61 -4.00 7.81
CA PHE A 100 -0.45 -5.28 8.50
C PHE A 100 0.73 -6.08 7.92
N ILE A 101 0.76 -6.27 6.60
CA ILE A 101 1.81 -7.07 5.94
C ILE A 101 3.18 -6.40 6.12
N ARG A 102 3.27 -5.07 5.92
CA ARG A 102 4.50 -4.30 6.19
C ARG A 102 4.99 -4.47 7.62
N THR A 103 4.07 -4.45 8.58
CA THR A 103 4.36 -4.61 10.01
C THR A 103 4.87 -6.02 10.30
N CYS A 104 4.16 -7.04 9.83
CA CYS A 104 4.48 -8.45 10.03
C CYS A 104 5.82 -8.86 9.43
N MET A 105 6.08 -8.36 8.22
CA MET A 105 7.27 -8.69 7.46
C MET A 105 8.46 -7.80 7.82
N ALA A 106 8.23 -6.74 8.61
CA ALA A 106 9.21 -5.72 8.99
C ALA A 106 10.17 -5.38 7.84
N CYS A 107 9.58 -5.17 6.65
CA CYS A 107 10.24 -4.79 5.41
C CYS A 107 9.32 -3.81 4.66
N PRO A 108 9.88 -2.93 3.83
CA PRO A 108 9.12 -2.00 3.00
C PRO A 108 8.25 -2.78 2.00
N LEU A 109 6.99 -2.35 1.89
CA LEU A 109 6.02 -2.86 0.91
C LEU A 109 5.61 -1.68 0.03
N ILE A 110 5.97 -1.75 -1.25
CA ILE A 110 5.69 -0.73 -2.25
C ILE A 110 4.45 -1.14 -3.04
N GLN A 111 3.53 -0.20 -3.20
CA GLN A 111 2.41 -0.33 -4.12
C GLN A 111 2.69 0.49 -5.37
N GLY A 112 2.50 -0.12 -6.54
CA GLY A 112 2.49 0.55 -7.81
C GLY A 112 1.16 0.35 -8.52
N TYR A 113 0.81 1.29 -9.40
CA TYR A 113 -0.29 1.12 -10.34
C TYR A 113 0.27 1.16 -11.76
N GLY A 114 -0.26 0.28 -12.59
CA GLY A 114 0.13 0.14 -13.99
C GLY A 114 -0.78 -0.83 -14.70
N LEU A 115 -0.80 -0.69 -16.01
CA LEU A 115 -1.59 -1.48 -16.94
C LEU A 115 -0.64 -2.08 -17.98
N THR A 116 -1.11 -3.06 -18.74
CA THR A 116 -0.34 -3.61 -19.86
C THR A 116 -0.02 -2.56 -20.91
N GLU A 117 -0.93 -1.62 -21.08
CA GLU A 117 -0.90 -0.47 -21.99
C GLU A 117 0.12 0.59 -21.56
N THR A 118 0.55 0.58 -20.29
CA THR A 118 1.52 1.55 -19.73
C THR A 118 2.85 0.90 -19.41
N VAL A 119 3.17 -0.23 -20.06
CA VAL A 119 4.45 -0.95 -19.90
C VAL A 119 4.72 -1.28 -18.42
N ALA A 120 3.72 -1.90 -17.78
CA ALA A 120 3.73 -2.47 -16.43
C ALA A 120 3.55 -1.49 -15.24
N CYS A 121 4.11 -0.28 -15.25
CA CYS A 121 4.01 0.64 -14.11
C CYS A 121 3.93 2.09 -14.56
N ALA A 122 2.90 2.81 -14.11
CA ALA A 122 2.71 4.24 -14.35
C ALA A 122 2.96 5.08 -13.09
N THR A 123 2.63 4.54 -11.91
CA THR A 123 2.90 5.17 -10.61
C THR A 123 3.55 4.18 -9.66
N LEU A 124 4.46 4.70 -8.82
CA LEU A 124 5.15 3.91 -7.82
C LEU A 124 5.24 4.67 -6.49
N MET A 125 4.97 3.97 -5.40
CA MET A 125 5.19 4.45 -4.05
C MET A 125 6.70 4.54 -3.74
N ASP A 126 7.09 5.58 -3.03
CA ASP A 126 8.46 5.74 -2.55
C ASP A 126 8.82 4.69 -1.47
N TRP A 127 10.06 4.20 -1.52
CA TRP A 127 10.55 3.09 -0.71
C TRP A 127 10.50 3.37 0.79
N ASP A 128 10.79 4.62 1.18
CA ASP A 128 10.82 5.05 2.57
C ASP A 128 9.50 5.69 3.02
N SER A 129 8.53 5.86 2.12
CA SER A 129 7.24 6.44 2.48
C SER A 129 6.46 5.54 3.44
N ASN A 130 5.84 6.15 4.44
CA ASN A 130 5.00 5.43 5.41
C ASN A 130 3.49 5.54 5.12
N THR A 131 3.15 6.09 3.95
CA THR A 131 1.76 6.31 3.54
C THR A 131 1.18 5.00 3.01
N THR A 132 -0.03 4.66 3.44
CA THR A 132 -0.77 3.47 2.95
C THR A 132 -1.97 3.89 2.11
N GLY A 133 -2.43 3.01 1.21
CA GLY A 133 -3.62 3.27 0.40
C GLY A 133 -3.44 4.29 -0.73
N THR A 134 -2.20 4.51 -1.17
CA THR A 134 -1.85 5.36 -2.32
C THR A 134 -0.96 4.55 -3.26
N SER A 135 -1.11 4.77 -4.57
CA SER A 135 -0.26 4.15 -5.60
C SER A 135 1.05 4.92 -5.83
N GLY A 136 1.30 5.99 -5.08
CA GLY A 136 2.51 6.79 -5.18
C GLY A 136 2.50 7.83 -6.29
N ALA A 137 3.70 8.33 -6.62
CA ALA A 137 3.91 9.38 -7.60
C ALA A 137 4.04 8.79 -9.02
N PRO A 138 3.71 9.57 -10.08
CA PRO A 138 3.99 9.18 -11.46
C PRO A 138 5.48 8.97 -11.70
N LEU A 139 5.81 7.99 -12.56
CA LEU A 139 7.18 7.78 -13.02
C LEU A 139 7.59 8.87 -14.03
N TYR A 140 8.90 9.07 -14.19
CA TYR A 140 9.46 10.12 -15.04
C TYR A 140 9.01 10.08 -16.51
N CYS A 141 8.64 8.90 -17.02
CA CYS A 141 8.22 8.68 -18.40
C CYS A 141 6.69 8.74 -18.57
N THR A 142 5.95 9.22 -17.58
CA THR A 142 4.50 9.09 -17.56
C THR A 142 3.82 10.39 -17.13
N ASP A 143 2.88 10.84 -17.96
CA ASP A 143 2.00 11.97 -17.64
C ASP A 143 0.62 11.42 -17.24
N ILE A 144 0.08 11.92 -16.13
CA ILE A 144 -1.20 11.48 -15.58
C ILE A 144 -2.14 12.67 -15.43
N LYS A 145 -3.35 12.55 -15.96
CA LYS A 145 -4.41 13.56 -15.88
C LYS A 145 -5.70 12.94 -15.36
N LEU A 146 -6.50 13.75 -14.67
CA LEU A 146 -7.82 13.36 -14.19
C LEU A 146 -8.88 13.97 -15.11
N GLN A 147 -9.78 13.14 -15.64
CA GLN A 147 -10.90 13.55 -16.48
C GLN A 147 -12.22 13.27 -15.76
N ASN A 148 -13.23 14.14 -15.94
CA ASN A 148 -14.55 13.90 -15.37
C ASN A 148 -15.15 12.61 -15.95
N TRP A 149 -15.73 11.80 -15.09
CA TRP A 149 -16.44 10.59 -15.48
C TRP A 149 -17.92 10.75 -15.14
N GLU A 150 -18.72 11.13 -16.15
CA GLU A 150 -20.16 11.44 -15.96
C GLU A 150 -20.98 10.18 -15.66
N GLU A 151 -20.67 9.00 -16.24
CA GLU A 151 -21.40 7.77 -15.92
C GLU A 151 -21.17 7.29 -14.49
N GLY A 152 -19.98 7.54 -13.93
CA GLY A 152 -19.62 7.23 -12.55
C GLY A 152 -19.99 8.33 -11.54
N ASN A 153 -20.49 9.48 -12.00
CA ASN A 153 -20.73 10.68 -11.19
C ASN A 153 -19.47 11.14 -10.40
N TYR A 154 -18.29 11.05 -11.01
CA TYR A 154 -17.02 11.49 -10.43
C TYR A 154 -16.51 12.73 -11.14
N ARG A 155 -16.26 13.81 -10.39
CA ARG A 155 -15.81 15.08 -10.95
C ARG A 155 -14.50 15.54 -10.34
N VAL A 156 -13.67 16.15 -11.18
CA VAL A 156 -12.38 16.73 -10.78
C VAL A 156 -12.60 17.86 -9.75
N THR A 157 -13.81 18.43 -9.68
CA THR A 157 -14.19 19.45 -8.71
C THR A 157 -14.66 18.91 -7.36
N ASP A 158 -14.73 17.59 -7.19
CA ASP A 158 -15.21 16.98 -5.94
C ASP A 158 -14.30 17.29 -4.75
N LYS A 159 -14.91 17.46 -3.57
CA LYS A 159 -14.22 17.72 -2.30
C LYS A 159 -14.40 16.51 -1.35
N PRO A 160 -13.42 16.22 -0.47
CA PRO A 160 -12.18 16.95 -0.21
C PRO A 160 -11.07 16.70 -1.24
N ASN A 161 -11.19 15.65 -2.05
CA ASN A 161 -10.20 15.24 -3.03
C ASN A 161 -10.85 15.12 -4.41
N PRO A 162 -10.21 15.63 -5.49
CA PRO A 162 -10.72 15.53 -6.85
C PRO A 162 -10.83 14.07 -7.28
N ARG A 163 -11.90 13.70 -7.98
CA ARG A 163 -12.15 12.32 -8.46
C ARG A 163 -12.44 12.31 -9.95
N GLY A 164 -12.19 11.20 -10.62
CA GLY A 164 -12.44 11.10 -12.06
C GLY A 164 -11.73 9.90 -12.66
N GLU A 165 -11.84 9.78 -13.96
CA GLU A 165 -11.11 8.81 -14.76
C GLU A 165 -9.64 9.21 -14.87
N ILE A 166 -8.76 8.21 -14.79
CA ILE A 166 -7.31 8.40 -14.87
C ILE A 166 -6.90 8.23 -16.34
N ILE A 167 -6.38 9.30 -16.93
CA ILE A 167 -5.81 9.29 -18.27
C ILE A 167 -4.29 9.26 -18.14
N ILE A 168 -3.67 8.28 -18.78
CA ILE A 168 -2.22 8.09 -18.78
C ILE A 168 -1.71 8.32 -20.20
N GLY A 169 -0.68 9.13 -20.34
CA GLY A 169 0.02 9.38 -21.59
C GLY A 169 1.53 9.43 -21.40
N GLU A 170 2.24 9.52 -22.51
CA GLU A 170 3.68 9.74 -22.54
C GLU A 170 3.97 11.25 -22.66
N PRO A 171 5.06 11.75 -22.06
CA PRO A 171 5.52 13.11 -22.30
C PRO A 171 5.89 13.28 -23.77
N LEU A 172 5.30 14.28 -24.43
CA LEU A 172 5.61 14.68 -25.82
C LEU A 172 7.05 15.16 -25.99
#